data_AF-A0A453P536-F1
#
_entry.id   AF-A0A453P536-F1
#
_cell.length_a   1.000
_cell.length_b   1.000
_cell.length_c   1.000
_cell.angle_alpha   90.00
_cell.angle_beta   90.00
_cell.angle_gamma   90.00
#
_symmetry.space_group_name_H-M   'P 1'
#
loop_
_entity.id
_entity.type
_entity.pdbx_description
1 polymer ?
#
loop_
_entity_poly.entity_id
_entity_poly.type
_entity_poly.pdbx_seq_one_letter_code
_entity_poly.pdbx_strand_id
1 'polypeptide(L)'
;MQGFTLELCGRDRVGLLSDVTRVLREHGLTVTRADVTTVGEQAVNVFYVRDASGQPVDMKTIEGLRGQVGQTVMLNVKKVPADKAPERTAGSMAKTSFFSFGGLFAKLGA
;
A
#
# COMPACT_ATOMS: atom_id res chain seq x y z
N MET A 1 -6.37 14.45 8.96
CA MET A 1 -7.25 13.50 8.22
C MET A 1 -6.69 12.10 8.40
N GLN A 2 -7.50 11.11 8.74
CA GLN A 2 -7.02 9.76 9.10
C GLN A 2 -6.96 8.88 7.85
N GLY A 3 -5.79 8.29 7.58
CA GLY A 3 -5.55 7.46 6.38
C GLY A 3 -5.04 6.07 6.74
N PHE A 4 -4.77 5.25 5.72
CA PHE A 4 -4.25 3.91 5.87
C PHE A 4 -3.04 3.69 4.96
N THR A 5 -2.13 2.83 5.41
CA THR A 5 -1.04 2.30 4.61
C THR A 5 -1.37 0.86 4.27
N LEU A 6 -1.40 0.57 2.97
CA LEU A 6 -1.63 -0.76 2.43
C LEU A 6 -0.30 -1.27 1.88
N GLU A 7 0.22 -2.30 2.51
CA GLU A 7 1.45 -2.98 2.08
C GLU A 7 1.03 -4.23 1.29
N LEU A 8 1.42 -4.29 0.03
CA LEU A 8 1.14 -5.41 -0.85
C LEU A 8 2.44 -6.10 -1.24
N CYS A 9 2.44 -7.42 -1.19
CA CYS A 9 3.52 -8.25 -1.70
C CYS A 9 2.93 -9.40 -2.52
N GLY A 10 3.46 -9.63 -3.72
CA GLY A 10 3.02 -10.73 -4.57
C GLY A 10 3.87 -10.86 -5.83
N ARG A 11 3.55 -11.84 -6.68
CA ARG A 11 4.24 -12.01 -7.97
C ARG A 11 4.01 -10.76 -8.83
N ASP A 12 5.09 -10.18 -9.33
CA ASP A 12 5.03 -9.08 -10.28
C ASP A 12 4.49 -9.61 -11.61
N ARG A 13 3.40 -9.01 -12.07
CA ARG A 13 2.75 -9.37 -13.34
C ARG A 13 2.17 -8.15 -13.99
N VAL A 14 2.08 -8.21 -15.31
CA VAL A 14 1.38 -7.19 -16.10
C VAL A 14 -0.05 -7.05 -15.57
N GLY A 15 -0.45 -5.80 -15.33
CA GLY A 15 -1.78 -5.45 -14.82
C GLY A 15 -1.93 -5.45 -13.30
N LEU A 16 -0.95 -5.93 -12.52
CA LEU A 16 -1.09 -6.01 -11.05
C LEU A 16 -1.46 -4.67 -10.40
N LEU A 17 -0.71 -3.60 -10.70
CA LEU A 17 -1.00 -2.27 -10.15
C LEU A 17 -2.33 -1.71 -10.65
N SER A 18 -2.73 -2.04 -11.88
CA SER A 18 -4.03 -1.64 -12.44
C SER A 18 -5.16 -2.30 -11.68
N ASP A 19 -5.06 -3.60 -11.43
CA ASP A 19 -6.07 -4.37 -10.67
C ASP A 19 -6.20 -3.82 -9.25
N VAL A 20 -5.07 -3.60 -8.57
CA VAL A 20 -5.04 -3.06 -7.19
C VAL A 20 -5.65 -1.65 -7.14
N THR A 21 -5.20 -0.73 -7.98
CA THR A 21 -5.69 0.66 -7.97
C THR A 21 -7.15 0.77 -8.39
N ARG A 22 -7.62 -0.14 -9.25
CA ARG A 22 -9.05 -0.27 -9.58
C ARG A 22 -9.86 -0.66 -8.36
N VAL A 23 -9.45 -1.71 -7.64
CA VAL A 23 -10.15 -2.15 -6.42
C VAL A 23 -10.19 -1.04 -5.39
N LEU A 24 -9.07 -0.33 -5.15
CA LEU A 24 -9.06 0.82 -4.23
C LEU A 24 -10.10 1.88 -4.62
N ARG A 25 -10.21 2.20 -5.91
CA ARG A 25 -11.17 3.18 -6.43
C ARG A 25 -12.62 2.71 -6.26
N GLU A 26 -12.90 1.44 -6.55
CA GLU A 26 -14.24 0.84 -6.40
C GLU A 26 -14.71 0.85 -4.93
N HIS A 27 -13.76 0.84 -3.98
CA HIS A 27 -14.02 0.98 -2.54
C HIS A 27 -14.05 2.43 -2.03
N GLY A 28 -14.04 3.42 -2.94
CA GLY A 28 -14.10 4.83 -2.56
C GLY A 28 -12.80 5.37 -1.94
N LEU A 29 -11.68 4.67 -2.12
CA LEU A 29 -10.37 5.12 -1.65
C LEU A 29 -9.60 5.86 -2.73
N THR A 30 -8.89 6.89 -2.29
CA THR A 30 -7.94 7.66 -3.10
C THR A 30 -6.52 7.41 -2.63
N VAL A 31 -5.62 7.12 -3.57
CA VAL A 31 -4.19 6.99 -3.32
C VAL A 31 -3.56 8.39 -3.27
N THR A 32 -2.94 8.74 -2.15
CA THR A 32 -2.23 10.02 -1.98
C THR A 32 -0.74 9.91 -2.28
N ARG A 33 -0.17 8.73 -2.06
CA ARG A 33 1.21 8.37 -2.37
C ARG A 33 1.30 6.87 -2.60
N ALA A 34 2.20 6.47 -3.48
CA ALA A 34 2.56 5.06 -3.66
C ALA A 34 4.07 4.94 -3.77
N ASP A 35 4.65 4.00 -3.02
CA ASP A 35 6.01 3.56 -3.20
C ASP A 35 5.95 2.14 -3.79
N VAL A 36 6.49 1.97 -5.00
CA VAL A 36 6.39 0.73 -5.80
C VAL A 36 7.80 0.23 -6.05
N THR A 37 8.05 -1.05 -5.77
CA THR A 37 9.36 -1.67 -5.99
C THR A 37 9.18 -3.12 -6.43
N THR A 38 10.07 -3.59 -7.30
CA THR A 38 10.16 -4.99 -7.67
C THR A 38 11.48 -5.57 -7.18
N VAL A 39 11.42 -6.72 -6.51
CA VAL A 39 12.57 -7.49 -6.03
C VAL A 39 12.52 -8.88 -6.66
N GLY A 40 13.39 -9.13 -7.63
CA GLY A 40 13.32 -10.35 -8.44
C GLY A 40 11.99 -10.43 -9.19
N GLU A 41 11.19 -11.46 -8.92
CA GLU A 41 9.85 -11.66 -9.50
C GLU A 41 8.71 -11.16 -8.58
N GLN A 42 9.03 -10.51 -7.45
CA GLN A 42 8.04 -10.04 -6.50
C GLN A 42 7.86 -8.53 -6.55
N ALA A 43 6.62 -8.08 -6.69
CA ALA A 43 6.22 -6.70 -6.49
C ALA A 43 5.98 -6.45 -4.99
N VAL A 44 6.61 -5.42 -4.45
CA VAL A 44 6.47 -4.94 -3.08
C VAL A 44 6.04 -3.49 -3.14
N ASN A 45 4.78 -3.23 -2.79
CA ASN A 45 4.14 -1.94 -2.97
C ASN A 45 3.56 -1.42 -1.67
N VAL A 46 3.68 -0.12 -1.44
CA VAL A 46 3.10 0.58 -0.29
C VAL A 46 2.21 1.69 -0.81
N PHE A 47 0.91 1.60 -0.56
CA PHE A 47 -0.06 2.64 -0.91
C PHE A 47 -0.53 3.37 0.32
N TYR A 48 -0.44 4.69 0.28
CA TYR A 48 -1.04 5.58 1.25
C TYR A 48 -2.40 5.98 0.73
N VAL A 49 -3.45 5.59 1.43
CA VAL A 49 -4.83 5.77 1.01
C VAL A 49 -5.62 6.57 2.02
N ARG A 50 -6.61 7.28 1.51
CA ARG A 50 -7.62 8.01 2.28
C ARG A 50 -8.98 7.75 1.67
N ASP A 51 -10.02 8.03 2.43
CA ASP A 51 -11.36 8.11 1.89
C ASP A 51 -11.47 9.28 0.88
N ALA A 52 -12.14 9.05 -0.24
CA ALA A 52 -12.33 10.05 -1.30
C ALA A 52 -13.19 11.24 -0.82
N SER A 53 -14.14 11.01 0.09
CA SER A 53 -14.97 12.08 0.69
C SER A 53 -14.27 12.84 1.81
N GLY A 54 -13.05 12.42 2.21
CA GLY A 54 -12.28 13.03 3.29
C GLY A 54 -12.71 12.61 4.69
N GLN A 55 -13.64 11.66 4.80
CA GLN A 55 -14.05 11.05 6.08
C GLN A 55 -13.03 10.01 6.55
N PRO A 56 -13.11 9.56 7.81
CA PRO A 56 -12.37 8.38 8.26
C PRO A 56 -12.79 7.14 7.44
N VAL A 57 -11.82 6.32 7.02
CA VAL A 57 -12.12 5.06 6.32
C VAL A 57 -12.76 4.07 7.30
N ASP A 58 -13.89 3.50 6.91
CA ASP A 58 -14.61 2.50 7.69
C ASP A 58 -13.89 1.14 7.69
N MET A 59 -14.00 0.41 8.81
CA MET A 59 -13.45 -0.93 8.97
C MET A 59 -14.04 -1.91 7.94
N LYS A 60 -15.34 -1.75 7.59
CA LYS A 60 -16.00 -2.57 6.58
C LYS A 60 -15.32 -2.47 5.21
N THR A 61 -14.87 -1.28 4.83
CA THR A 61 -14.12 -1.05 3.59
C THR A 61 -12.78 -1.80 3.63
N ILE A 62 -12.08 -1.75 4.77
CA ILE A 62 -10.82 -2.48 4.96
C ILE A 62 -11.01 -4.00 4.85
N GLU A 63 -12.08 -4.54 5.44
CA GLU A 63 -12.41 -5.96 5.34
C GLU A 63 -12.74 -6.37 3.90
N GLY A 64 -13.52 -5.56 3.19
CA GLY A 64 -13.83 -5.77 1.77
C GLY A 64 -12.57 -5.80 0.90
N LEU A 65 -11.64 -4.87 1.12
CA LEU A 65 -10.36 -4.83 0.42
C LEU A 65 -9.50 -6.07 0.70
N ARG A 66 -9.42 -6.51 1.96
CA ARG A 66 -8.72 -7.74 2.32
C ARG A 66 -9.34 -8.95 1.63
N GLY A 67 -10.67 -8.99 1.55
CA GLY A 67 -11.39 -10.05 0.84
C GLY A 67 -11.08 -10.09 -0.65
N GLN A 68 -10.97 -8.95 -1.33
CA GLN A 68 -10.75 -8.91 -2.79
C GLN A 68 -9.27 -8.95 -3.19
N VAL A 69 -8.47 -8.04 -2.64
CA VAL A 69 -7.04 -7.92 -3.00
C VAL A 69 -6.24 -9.09 -2.41
N GLY A 70 -6.59 -9.52 -1.19
CA GLY A 70 -5.92 -10.60 -0.47
C GLY A 70 -5.96 -11.96 -1.17
N GLN A 71 -6.88 -12.17 -2.11
CA GLN A 71 -6.96 -13.40 -2.91
C GLN A 71 -5.85 -13.48 -3.96
N THR A 72 -5.36 -12.33 -4.43
CA THR A 72 -4.37 -12.25 -5.52
C THR A 72 -2.96 -11.99 -4.99
N VAL A 73 -2.85 -11.22 -3.90
CA VAL A 73 -1.57 -10.81 -3.32
C VAL A 73 -1.67 -10.71 -1.80
N MET A 74 -0.55 -10.87 -1.10
CA MET A 74 -0.52 -10.66 0.35
C MET A 74 -0.74 -9.18 0.66
N LEU A 75 -1.78 -8.87 1.44
CA LEU A 75 -2.12 -7.51 1.85
C LEU A 75 -2.00 -7.37 3.36
N ASN A 76 -1.19 -6.40 3.80
CA ASN A 76 -1.13 -5.94 5.17
C ASN A 76 -1.65 -4.50 5.27
N VAL A 77 -2.43 -4.21 6.32
CA VAL A 77 -3.10 -2.91 6.50
C VAL A 77 -2.63 -2.29 7.80
N LYS A 78 -2.09 -1.07 7.72
CA LYS A 78 -1.67 -0.27 8.88
C LYS A 78 -2.46 1.04 8.91
N LYS A 79 -2.93 1.44 10.09
CA LYS A 79 -3.59 2.73 10.27
C LYS A 79 -2.55 3.84 10.33
N VAL A 80 -2.71 4.90 9.55
CA VAL A 80 -1.83 6.09 9.60
C VAL A 80 -2.42 7.07 10.62
N PRO A 81 -1.67 7.44 11.67
CA PRO A 81 -2.08 8.48 12.60
C PRO A 81 -2.25 9.80 11.84
N ALA A 82 -3.32 10.53 12.14
CA ALA A 82 -3.70 11.75 11.43
C ALA A 82 -2.65 12.89 11.48
N ASP A 83 -1.66 12.80 12.37
CA ASP A 83 -0.60 13.81 12.59
C ASP A 83 0.67 13.61 11.75
N LYS A 84 0.85 12.49 11.04
CA LYS A 84 1.95 12.37 10.08
C LYS A 84 1.50 12.91 8.72
N ALA A 85 1.62 14.22 8.54
CA ALA A 85 1.53 14.86 7.23
C ALA A 85 2.53 14.17 6.26
N PRO A 86 2.17 13.96 4.98
CA PRO A 86 3.07 13.32 4.03
C PRO A 86 4.21 14.28 3.73
N GLU A 87 5.42 13.94 4.18
CA GLU A 87 6.64 14.60 3.76
C GLU A 87 6.76 14.43 2.25
N ARG A 88 6.59 15.54 1.52
CA ARG A 88 6.75 15.59 0.07
C ARG A 88 8.23 15.47 -0.24
N THR A 89 8.72 14.28 -0.54
CA THR A 89 10.01 14.16 -1.21
C THR A 89 9.79 14.28 -2.71
N ALA A 90 9.81 15.52 -3.19
CA ALA A 90 10.07 15.80 -4.59
C ALA A 90 11.48 15.31 -4.94
N GLY A 91 11.58 14.55 -6.02
CA GLY A 91 12.77 14.16 -6.79
C GLY A 91 14.15 14.20 -6.12
N SER A 92 14.78 13.03 -5.99
CA SER A 92 16.17 12.82 -6.42
C SER A 92 16.53 11.34 -6.35
N MET A 93 17.07 10.85 -7.45
CA MET A 93 17.73 9.55 -7.57
C MET A 93 18.93 9.46 -6.60
N ALA A 94 19.20 8.25 -6.12
CA ALA A 94 20.39 7.80 -5.41
C ALA A 94 20.64 8.34 -3.98
N LYS A 95 20.17 7.60 -2.96
CA LYS A 95 21.05 7.07 -1.91
C LYS A 95 20.33 6.01 -1.08
N THR A 96 20.97 4.84 -1.00
CA THR A 96 20.87 3.86 0.07
C THR A 96 20.49 4.50 1.40
N SER A 97 19.27 4.29 1.90
CA SER A 97 18.94 4.24 3.33
C SER A 97 17.45 4.05 3.64
N PHE A 98 17.16 2.87 4.17
CA PHE A 98 16.39 2.66 5.40
C PHE A 98 14.96 3.20 5.48
N PHE A 99 14.00 2.48 4.88
CA PHE A 99 12.73 2.26 5.56
C PHE A 99 12.75 0.84 6.14
N SER A 100 12.54 0.74 7.46
CA SER A 100 12.64 -0.50 8.22
C SER A 100 11.64 -1.56 7.74
N PHE A 101 12.09 -2.41 6.82
CA PHE A 101 11.43 -3.65 6.40
C PHE A 101 11.64 -4.83 7.36
N GLY A 102 12.07 -4.59 8.61
CA GLY A 102 12.51 -5.63 9.55
C GLY A 102 11.47 -6.72 9.84
N GLY A 103 10.18 -6.49 9.57
CA GLY A 103 9.12 -7.50 9.71
C GLY A 103 8.75 -8.26 8.43
N LEU A 104 9.09 -7.75 7.23
CA LEU A 104 8.67 -8.33 5.96
C LEU A 104 9.74 -9.23 5.34
N PHE A 105 11.03 -8.88 5.46
CA PHE A 105 12.12 -9.73 4.99
C PHE A 105 12.34 -10.98 5.86
N ALA A 106 11.96 -10.95 7.14
CA ALA A 106 12.08 -12.11 8.02
C ALA A 106 11.11 -13.26 7.67
N LYS A 107 10.07 -13.01 6.84
CA LYS A 107 9.05 -14.02 6.52
C LYS A 107 9.18 -14.62 5.11
N LEU A 108 10.23 -14.25 4.37
CA LEU A 108 10.54 -14.83 3.06
C LEU A 108 11.89 -15.57 3.04
N GLY A 109 12.41 -15.92 4.21
CA GLY A 109 13.65 -16.69 4.38
C GLY A 109 13.47 -17.79 5.41
N ALA A 110 12.77 -18.85 5.02
CA ALA A 110 12.88 -20.20 5.58
C ALA A 110 12.41 -21.21 4.52
#